data_AF-A0A522FL58-F1
#
_entry.id   AF-A0A522FL58-F1
#
_cell.length_a   1.000
_cell.length_b   1.000
_cell.length_c   1.000
_cell.angle_alpha   90.00
_cell.angle_beta   90.00
_cell.angle_gamma   90.00
#
_symmetry.space_group_name_H-M   'P 1'
#
loop_
_entity.id
_entity.type
_entity.pdbx_description
1 polymer ?
#
loop_
_entity_poly.entity_id
_entity_poly.type
_entity_poly.pdbx_seq_one_letter_code
_entity_poly.pdbx_strand_id
1 'polypeptide(L)'
;MKTIRYFAALLMLVTGIMHLLPMFKVPRDPNALPMLAFGIVYFTIGVLLLLNKNISRVLGIVFPLIGLAVGFFVVGLKNWDTMLTIMFIIDAVVVICCITLLLNRNKVKVESQ
;
A
#
# COMPACT_ATOMS: atom_id res chain seq x y z
N MET A 1 1.41 -7.01 19.15
CA MET A 1 1.92 -6.67 17.79
C MET A 1 1.38 -5.34 17.29
N LYS A 2 1.42 -4.27 18.10
CA LYS A 2 0.94 -2.94 17.68
C LYS A 2 1.94 -2.26 16.74
N THR A 3 3.23 -2.52 16.95
CA THR A 3 4.35 -1.93 16.20
C THR A 3 4.32 -2.26 14.72
N ILE A 4 4.13 -3.54 14.33
CA ILE A 4 4.06 -3.95 12.91
C ILE A 4 2.89 -3.27 12.19
N ARG A 5 1.77 -3.08 12.89
CA ARG A 5 0.60 -2.38 12.34
C ARG A 5 0.87 -0.90 12.11
N TYR A 6 1.49 -0.22 13.09
CA TYR A 6 1.89 1.18 12.94
C TYR A 6 2.93 1.36 11.84
N PHE A 7 3.86 0.42 11.72
CA PHE A 7 4.87 0.42 10.66
C PHE A 7 4.24 0.26 9.27
N ALA A 8 3.36 -0.72 9.09
CA ALA A 8 2.61 -0.90 7.84
C ALA A 8 1.70 0.31 7.52
N ALA A 9 1.06 0.89 8.54
CA ALA A 9 0.25 2.10 8.37
C ALA A 9 1.09 3.29 7.91
N LEU A 10 2.25 3.51 8.55
CA LEU A 10 3.17 4.57 8.19
C LEU A 10 3.68 4.41 6.76
N LEU A 11 4.10 3.19 6.39
CA LEU A 11 4.53 2.89 5.02
C LEU A 11 3.42 3.18 4.01
N MET A 12 2.17 2.76 4.27
CA MET A 12 1.03 3.05 3.39
C MET A 12 0.73 4.55 3.27
N LEU A 13 0.83 5.30 4.37
CA LEU A 13 0.65 6.75 4.35
C LEU A 13 1.73 7.44 3.51
N VAL A 14 2.99 7.03 3.69
CA VAL A 14 4.11 7.54 2.90
C VAL A 14 3.94 7.21 1.43
N THR A 15 3.60 5.97 1.07
CA THR A 15 3.33 5.57 -0.31
C THR A 15 2.16 6.35 -0.91
N GLY A 16 1.11 6.61 -0.13
CA GLY A 16 -0.02 7.44 -0.55
C GLY A 16 0.41 8.86 -0.89
N ILE A 17 1.24 9.48 -0.05
CA ILE A 17 1.80 10.81 -0.30
C ILE A 17 2.70 10.81 -1.53
N MET A 18 3.55 9.78 -1.70
CA MET A 18 4.42 9.66 -2.87
C MET A 18 3.62 9.58 -4.18
N HIS A 19 2.45 8.94 -4.17
CA HIS A 19 1.54 8.89 -5.32
C HIS A 19 0.85 10.23 -5.64
N LEU A 20 0.81 11.17 -4.70
CA LEU A 20 0.28 12.51 -4.94
C LEU A 20 1.30 13.44 -5.61
N LEU A 21 2.61 13.20 -5.40
CA LEU A 21 3.69 14.05 -5.93
C LEU A 21 3.68 14.23 -7.46
N PRO A 22 3.43 13.21 -8.29
CA PRO A 22 3.42 13.34 -9.75
C PRO A 22 2.41 14.36 -10.26
N MET A 23 1.26 14.50 -9.59
CA MET A 23 0.21 15.47 -9.94
C MET A 23 0.73 16.92 -9.91
N PHE A 24 1.65 17.22 -8.99
CA PHE A 24 2.20 18.57 -8.83
C PHE A 24 3.42 18.84 -9.72
N LYS A 25 4.15 17.80 -10.15
CA LYS A 25 5.35 17.95 -10.99
C LYS A 25 5.04 17.99 -12.48
N VAL A 26 4.11 17.17 -12.97
CA VAL A 26 3.83 17.04 -14.40
C VAL A 26 2.32 17.07 -14.65
N PRO A 27 1.70 18.27 -14.74
CA PRO A 27 0.25 18.42 -14.83
C PRO A 27 -0.41 17.84 -16.11
N ARG A 28 0.37 17.36 -17.07
CA ARG A 28 -0.10 16.74 -18.33
C ARG A 28 0.26 15.26 -18.47
N ASP A 29 0.78 14.62 -17.42
CA ASP A 29 1.04 13.18 -17.49
C ASP A 29 -0.31 12.43 -17.45
N PRO A 30 -0.65 11.62 -18.48
CA PRO A 30 -1.86 10.80 -18.46
C PRO A 30 -1.90 9.82 -17.28
N ASN A 31 -0.76 9.51 -16.66
CA ASN A 31 -0.66 8.66 -15.48
C ASN A 31 -0.92 9.40 -14.16
N ALA A 32 -1.02 10.73 -14.16
CA ALA A 32 -1.24 11.52 -12.95
C ALA A 32 -2.59 11.23 -12.28
N LEU A 33 -3.65 11.02 -13.07
CA LEU A 33 -5.00 10.76 -12.56
C LEU A 33 -5.11 9.36 -11.89
N PRO A 34 -4.63 8.26 -12.52
CA PRO A 34 -4.54 6.96 -11.85
C PRO A 34 -3.68 7.02 -10.58
N MET A 35 -2.50 7.66 -10.64
CA MET A 35 -1.62 7.79 -9.48
C MET A 35 -2.29 8.51 -8.31
N LEU A 36 -3.04 9.58 -8.57
CA LEU A 36 -3.82 10.28 -7.56
C LEU A 36 -4.85 9.36 -6.88
N ALA A 37 -5.60 8.58 -7.67
CA ALA A 37 -6.60 7.65 -7.16
C ALA A 37 -5.95 6.60 -6.25
N PHE A 38 -4.83 6.01 -6.67
CA PHE A 38 -4.04 5.09 -5.82
C PHE A 38 -3.54 5.77 -4.55
N GLY A 39 -3.06 7.02 -4.65
CA GLY A 39 -2.58 7.79 -3.50
C GLY A 39 -3.66 7.99 -2.44
N ILE A 40 -4.87 8.40 -2.84
CA ILE A 40 -6.01 8.58 -1.92
C ILE A 40 -6.39 7.25 -1.26
N VAL A 41 -6.44 6.17 -2.04
CA VAL A 41 -6.79 4.84 -1.53
C VAL A 41 -5.74 4.36 -0.52
N TYR A 42 -4.45 4.45 -0.86
CA TYR A 42 -3.38 4.05 0.03
C TYR A 42 -3.33 4.86 1.31
N PHE A 43 -3.53 6.17 1.22
CA PHE A 43 -3.65 7.04 2.39
C PHE A 43 -4.82 6.61 3.28
N THR A 44 -5.99 6.35 2.69
CA THR A 44 -7.18 5.90 3.39
C THR A 44 -6.94 4.56 4.11
N ILE A 45 -6.27 3.60 3.46
CA ILE A 45 -5.92 2.31 4.05
C ILE A 45 -4.93 2.47 5.20
N GLY A 46 -3.94 3.36 5.05
CA GLY A 46 -3.01 3.72 6.13
C GLY A 46 -3.74 4.23 7.37
N VAL A 47 -4.69 5.15 7.20
CA VAL A 47 -5.56 5.63 8.30
C VAL A 47 -6.40 4.50 8.88
N LEU A 48 -7.01 3.65 8.05
CA LEU A 48 -7.80 2.49 8.52
C LEU A 48 -6.96 1.48 9.32
N LEU A 49 -5.69 1.29 8.96
CA LEU A 49 -4.73 0.47 9.69
C LEU A 49 -4.43 1.05 11.07
N LEU A 50 -4.35 2.39 11.21
CA LEU A 50 -4.22 3.06 12.51
C LEU A 50 -5.47 2.83 13.38
N LEU A 51 -6.66 2.91 12.78
CA LEU A 51 -7.96 2.66 13.44
C LEU A 51 -8.21 1.18 13.77
N ASN A 52 -7.28 0.26 13.47
CA ASN A 52 -7.38 -1.17 13.76
C ASN A 52 -8.63 -1.86 13.21
N LYS A 53 -9.18 -1.37 12.09
CA LYS A 53 -10.35 -2.01 11.47
C LYS A 53 -9.93 -3.36 10.88
N ASN A 54 -10.71 -4.42 11.09
CA ASN A 54 -10.37 -5.75 10.57
C ASN A 54 -10.20 -5.79 9.05
N ILE A 55 -11.01 -4.99 8.35
CA ILE A 55 -10.98 -4.82 6.89
C ILE A 55 -9.67 -4.20 6.40
N SER A 56 -9.01 -3.37 7.22
CA SER A 56 -7.80 -2.64 6.81
C SER A 56 -6.65 -3.57 6.41
N ARG A 57 -6.58 -4.76 7.02
CA ARG A 57 -5.52 -5.74 6.77
C ARG A 57 -5.69 -6.43 5.42
N VAL A 58 -6.95 -6.73 5.06
CA VAL A 58 -7.28 -7.31 3.75
C VAL A 58 -7.07 -6.27 2.66
N LEU A 59 -7.55 -5.04 2.88
CA LEU A 59 -7.33 -3.93 1.95
C LEU A 59 -5.84 -3.62 1.76
N GLY A 60 -5.04 -3.66 2.83
CA GLY A 60 -3.59 -3.48 2.80
C GLY A 60 -2.81 -4.64 2.15
N ILE A 61 -3.48 -5.70 1.71
CA ILE A 61 -2.88 -6.76 0.86
C ILE A 61 -3.37 -6.59 -0.57
N VAL A 62 -4.69 -6.48 -0.74
CA VAL A 62 -5.34 -6.45 -2.06
C VAL A 62 -4.91 -5.22 -2.85
N PHE A 63 -4.95 -4.03 -2.24
CA PHE A 63 -4.63 -2.80 -2.96
C PHE A 63 -3.15 -2.69 -3.35
N PRO A 64 -2.17 -2.95 -2.46
CA PRO A 64 -0.77 -3.02 -2.84
C PRO A 64 -0.49 -4.05 -3.94
N LEU A 65 -1.13 -5.22 -3.93
CA LEU A 65 -1.03 -6.19 -5.03
C LEU A 65 -1.56 -5.65 -6.36
N ILE A 66 -2.70 -4.96 -6.34
CA ILE A 66 -3.25 -4.32 -7.54
C ILE A 66 -2.31 -3.22 -8.03
N GLY A 67 -1.79 -2.38 -7.13
CA GLY A 67 -0.85 -1.32 -7.48
C GLY A 67 0.46 -1.85 -8.06
N LEU A 68 0.99 -2.95 -7.51
CA LEU A 68 2.12 -3.68 -8.09
C LEU A 68 1.79 -4.18 -9.50
N ALA A 69 0.66 -4.84 -9.71
CA ALA A 69 0.28 -5.35 -11.02
C ALA A 69 0.11 -4.21 -12.04
N VAL A 70 -0.65 -3.17 -11.69
CA VAL A 70 -0.91 -2.02 -12.57
C VAL A 70 0.37 -1.24 -12.83
N GLY A 71 1.16 -0.94 -11.80
CA GLY A 71 2.43 -0.23 -11.92
C GLY A 71 3.43 -0.98 -12.79
N PHE A 72 3.47 -2.31 -12.69
CA PHE A 72 4.33 -3.16 -13.53
C PHE A 72 3.92 -3.09 -15.00
N PHE A 73 2.62 -3.27 -15.30
CA PHE A 73 2.12 -3.32 -16.68
C PHE A 73 2.10 -1.94 -17.37
N VAL A 74 1.67 -0.90 -16.65
CA VAL A 74 1.47 0.44 -17.24
C VAL A 74 2.78 1.22 -17.30
N VAL A 75 3.58 1.17 -16.23
CA VAL A 75 4.77 2.03 -16.08
C VAL A 75 6.07 1.24 -16.25
N GLY A 76 6.13 0.03 -15.68
CA GLY A 76 7.34 -0.80 -15.67
C GLY A 76 7.87 -1.20 -17.06
N LEU A 77 6.99 -1.42 -18.03
CA LEU A 77 7.38 -1.78 -19.39
C LEU A 77 7.96 -0.62 -20.22
N LYS A 78 7.74 0.64 -19.79
CA LYS A 78 8.07 1.81 -20.61
C LYS A 78 9.07 2.76 -19.96
N ASN A 79 9.00 2.96 -18.64
CA ASN A 79 9.83 3.90 -17.89
C ASN A 79 10.10 3.39 -16.47
N TRP A 80 11.15 2.60 -16.30
CA TRP A 80 11.57 2.12 -14.99
C TRP A 80 12.40 3.21 -14.29
N ASP A 81 11.81 3.83 -13.27
CA ASP A 81 12.42 4.89 -12.47
C ASP A 81 12.72 4.39 -11.04
N THR A 82 13.72 4.98 -10.40
CA THR A 82 14.12 4.71 -9.01
C THR A 82 12.95 4.92 -8.04
N MET A 83 12.10 5.92 -8.28
CA MET A 83 10.90 6.15 -7.48
C MET A 83 9.96 4.94 -7.52
N LEU A 84 9.73 4.37 -8.71
CA LEU A 84 8.84 3.22 -8.89
C LEU A 84 9.37 1.99 -8.15
N THR A 85 10.68 1.74 -8.23
CA THR A 85 11.34 0.63 -7.52
C THR A 85 11.19 0.76 -6.01
N ILE A 86 11.36 1.95 -5.44
CA ILE A 86 11.17 2.19 -4.01
C ILE A 86 9.73 1.90 -3.60
N MET A 87 8.76 2.36 -4.38
CA MET A 87 7.33 2.13 -4.09
C MET A 87 6.97 0.65 -4.16
N PHE A 88 7.52 -0.09 -5.14
CA PHE A 88 7.38 -1.54 -5.25
C PHE A 88 7.89 -2.27 -4.00
N ILE A 89 9.07 -1.88 -3.52
CA ILE A 89 9.66 -2.48 -2.31
C ILE A 89 8.78 -2.19 -1.10
N ILE A 90 8.31 -0.96 -0.94
CA ILE A 90 7.44 -0.59 0.17
C ILE A 90 6.13 -1.40 0.12
N ASP A 91 5.49 -1.51 -1.05
CA ASP A 91 4.25 -2.27 -1.22
C ASP A 91 4.45 -3.75 -0.88
N ALA A 92 5.57 -4.36 -1.30
CA ALA A 92 5.91 -5.73 -0.93
C ALA A 92 6.09 -5.91 0.59
N VAL A 93 6.78 -4.97 1.26
CA VAL A 93 6.96 -4.99 2.72
C VAL A 93 5.61 -4.84 3.44
N VAL A 94 4.74 -3.96 2.97
CA VAL A 94 3.39 -3.76 3.53
C VAL A 94 2.56 -5.05 3.40
N VAL A 95 2.60 -5.71 2.24
CA VAL A 95 1.89 -6.98 2.02
C VAL A 95 2.36 -8.04 3.03
N ILE A 96 3.67 -8.21 3.20
CA ILE A 96 4.24 -9.16 4.16
C ILE A 96 3.80 -8.81 5.60
N CYS A 97 3.83 -7.52 5.96
CA CYS A 97 3.38 -7.06 7.27
C CYS A 97 1.89 -7.36 7.50
N CYS A 98 1.05 -7.11 6.50
CA CYS A 98 -0.40 -7.34 6.58
C CYS A 98 -0.73 -8.84 6.63
N ILE A 99 -0.04 -9.69 5.86
CA ILE A 99 -0.15 -11.16 5.92
C ILE A 99 0.23 -11.65 7.31
N THR A 100 1.36 -11.19 7.86
CA THR A 100 1.81 -11.57 9.21
C THR A 100 0.79 -11.18 10.28
N LEU A 101 0.19 -9.99 10.16
CA LEU A 101 -0.90 -9.53 11.04
C LEU A 101 -2.20 -10.32 10.88
N LEU A 102 -2.47 -10.88 9.71
CA LEU A 102 -3.62 -11.73 9.45
C LEU A 102 -3.42 -13.14 10.05
N LEU A 103 -2.27 -13.76 9.78
CA LEU A 103 -1.91 -15.10 10.26
C LEU A 103 -1.85 -15.17 11.78
N ASN A 104 -1.24 -14.18 12.44
CA ASN A 104 -1.18 -14.13 13.89
C ASN A 104 -2.54 -13.95 14.56
N ARG A 105 -3.53 -13.40 13.85
CA ARG A 105 -4.90 -13.30 14.36
C ARG A 105 -5.63 -14.64 14.27
N ASN A 106 -5.38 -15.41 13.21
CA ASN A 106 -5.97 -16.75 13.07
C ASN A 106 -5.42 -17.71 14.13
N LYS A 107 -4.14 -17.63 14.49
CA LYS A 107 -3.60 -18.42 15.62
C LYS A 107 -4.32 -18.15 16.94
N VAL A 108 -4.50 -16.87 17.28
CA VAL A 108 -5.23 -16.46 18.51
C VAL A 108 -6.69 -16.94 18.53
N LYS A 109 -7.32 -17.07 17.37
CA LYS A 109 -8.72 -17.54 17.28
C LYS A 109 -8.84 -19.07 17.34
N VAL A 110 -7.79 -19.80 16.95
CA VAL A 110 -7.73 -21.28 16.96
C VAL A 110 -7.40 -21.82 18.35
N GLU A 111 -6.58 -21.12 19.15
CA GLU A 111 -6.29 -21.50 20.55
C GLU A 111 -7.42 -21.19 21.54
N SER A 112 -8.46 -20.47 21.10
CA SER A 112 -9.63 -20.12 21.92
C SER A 112 -10.87 -20.99 21.65
N GLN A 113 -10.71 -22.08 20.89
CA GLN A 113 -11.71 -23.13 20.70
C GLN A 113 -11.27 -24.41 21.39
#